data_AF-A0A925D3C9-F1
#
_entry.id   AF-A0A925D3C9-F1
#
_cell.length_a   1.000
_cell.length_b   1.000
_cell.length_c   1.000
_cell.angle_alpha   90.00
_cell.angle_beta   90.00
_cell.angle_gamma   90.00
#
_symmetry.space_group_name_H-M   'P 1'
#
loop_
_entity.id
_entity.type
_entity.pdbx_description
1 polymer ?
#
loop_
_entity_poly.entity_id
_entity_poly.type
_entity_poly.pdbx_seq_one_letter_code
_entity_poly.pdbx_strand_id
1 'polypeptide(L)' 'MAHEIAKLLLEHADTFLKRTEAVKSALALGMPLNEIEDYLDWADLVRSQPSRAKQPPASSSKPPASGDAK' A
#
# COMPACT_ATOMS: atom_id res chain seq x y z
N MET A 1 4.69 -23.85 1.57
CA MET A 1 3.48 -23.41 0.84
C MET A 1 2.22 -23.89 1.56
N ALA A 2 2.03 -23.57 2.85
CA ALA A 2 0.94 -24.17 3.64
C ALA A 2 -0.36 -23.34 3.71
N HIS A 3 -0.30 -22.04 3.39
CA HIS A 3 -1.40 -21.11 3.65
C HIS A 3 -1.80 -20.26 2.43
N GLU A 4 -1.76 -20.84 1.23
CA GLU A 4 -2.07 -20.11 -0.02
C GLU A 4 -3.51 -19.60 -0.06
N ILE A 5 -4.46 -20.38 0.48
CA ILE A 5 -5.87 -19.98 0.60
C ILE A 5 -6.03 -18.77 1.53
N ALA A 6 -5.30 -18.75 2.66
CA ALA A 6 -5.34 -17.62 3.59
C ALA A 6 -4.74 -16.35 2.96
N LYS A 7 -3.66 -16.48 2.20
CA LYS A 7 -3.04 -15.36 1.47
C LYS A 7 -3.96 -14.76 0.41
N LEU A 8 -4.71 -15.59 -0.32
CA LEU A 8 -5.73 -15.12 -1.27
C LEU A 8 -6.84 -14.32 -0.56
N LEU A 9 -7.30 -14.78 0.60
CA LEU A 9 -8.31 -14.05 1.38
C LEU A 9 -7.79 -12.69 1.86
N LEU A 10 -6.55 -12.65 2.33
CA LEU A 10 -5.89 -11.42 2.79
C LEU A 10 -5.59 -10.46 1.61
N GLU A 11 -5.32 -10.99 0.42
CA GLU A 11 -5.05 -10.19 -0.79
C GLU A 11 -6.28 -9.44 -1.30
N HIS A 12 -7.48 -10.01 -1.18
CA HIS A 12 -8.73 -9.37 -1.59
C HIS A 12 -9.39 -8.49 -0.52
N ALA A 13 -8.74 -8.34 0.64
CA ALA A 13 -9.25 -7.61 1.78
C ALA A 13 -9.02 -6.09 1.69
N ASP A 14 -9.66 -5.46 0.68
CA ASP A 14 -9.47 -4.04 0.37
C ASP A 14 -10.13 -3.07 1.35
N THR A 15 -11.01 -3.56 2.23
CA THR A 15 -11.72 -2.75 3.22
C THR A 15 -11.43 -3.25 4.62
N PHE A 16 -11.56 -2.36 5.61
CA PHE A 16 -11.37 -2.71 7.02
C PHE A 16 -12.24 -3.90 7.46
N LEU A 17 -13.49 -3.94 7.00
CA LEU A 17 -14.41 -5.03 7.29
C LEU A 17 -13.92 -6.35 6.69
N LYS A 18 -13.56 -6.35 5.40
CA LYS A 18 -13.03 -7.54 4.70
C LYS A 18 -11.70 -8.00 5.30
N ARG A 19 -10.85 -7.08 5.75
CA ARG A 19 -9.58 -7.40 6.44
C ARG A 19 -9.81 -8.14 7.74
N THR A 20 -10.78 -7.68 8.53
CA THR A 20 -11.15 -8.36 9.78
C THR A 20 -11.66 -9.79 9.52
N GLU A 21 -12.47 -9.98 8.47
CA GLU A 21 -12.96 -11.31 8.08
C GLU A 21 -11.86 -12.21 7.51
N ALA A 22 -10.95 -11.66 6.70
CA ALA A 22 -9.82 -12.38 6.14
C ALA A 22 -8.85 -12.85 7.23
N VAL A 23 -8.55 -12.02 8.23
CA VAL A 23 -7.72 -12.40 9.39
C VAL A 23 -8.37 -13.54 10.18
N LYS A 24 -9.66 -13.45 10.48
CA LYS A 24 -10.39 -14.53 11.17
C LYS A 24 -10.37 -15.83 10.37
N SER A 25 -10.53 -15.74 9.06
CA SER A 25 -10.49 -16.90 8.16
C SER A 25 -9.09 -17.50 8.09
N ALA A 26 -8.04 -16.67 8.01
CA ALA A 26 -6.65 -17.12 8.01
C ALA A 26 -6.27 -17.84 9.32
N LEU A 27 -6.72 -17.33 10.46
CA LEU A 27 -6.57 -18.00 11.76
C LEU A 27 -7.30 -19.34 11.78
N ALA A 28 -8.52 -19.41 11.26
CA ALA A 28 -9.28 -20.66 11.17
C ALA A 28 -8.63 -21.69 10.23
N LEU A 29 -7.88 -21.24 9.23
CA LEU A 29 -7.07 -22.07 8.33
C LEU A 29 -5.70 -22.47 8.93
N GLY A 30 -5.44 -22.10 10.19
CA GLY A 30 -4.23 -22.48 10.91
C GLY A 30 -2.99 -21.65 10.55
N MET A 31 -3.16 -20.50 9.88
CA MET A 31 -2.07 -19.56 9.67
C MET A 31 -1.79 -18.82 10.99
N PRO A 32 -0.54 -18.83 11.48
CA PRO A 32 -0.23 -18.20 12.75
C PRO A 32 -0.26 -16.68 12.61
N LEU A 33 -0.59 -15.98 13.71
CA LEU A 33 -0.85 -14.54 13.69
C LEU A 33 0.35 -13.72 13.16
N ASN A 34 1.57 -14.11 13.52
CA ASN A 34 2.80 -13.47 13.04
C ASN A 34 2.95 -13.55 11.51
N GLU A 35 2.59 -14.69 10.90
CA GLU A 35 2.62 -14.81 9.43
C GLU A 35 1.52 -13.98 8.75
N ILE A 36 0.37 -13.82 9.43
CA ILE A 36 -0.72 -12.96 8.95
C ILE A 36 -0.29 -11.49 8.98
N GLU A 37 0.32 -11.05 10.08
CA GLU A 37 0.86 -9.69 10.25
C GLU A 37 1.94 -9.39 9.20
N ASP A 38 2.95 -10.25 9.06
CA ASP A 38 4.01 -10.11 8.05
C ASP A 38 3.43 -10.00 6.63
N TYR A 39 2.39 -10.77 6.31
CA TYR A 39 1.73 -10.73 5.01
C TYR A 39 0.93 -9.44 4.80
N LEU A 40 0.23 -8.95 5.81
CA LEU A 40 -0.53 -7.71 5.74
C LEU A 40 0.40 -6.49 5.60
N ASP A 41 1.52 -6.47 6.33
CA ASP A 41 2.54 -5.42 6.21
C ASP A 41 3.12 -5.38 4.79
N TRP A 42 3.44 -6.54 4.22
CA TRP A 42 3.86 -6.63 2.82
C TRP A 42 2.76 -6.16 1.85
N ALA A 43 1.51 -6.60 2.05
CA ALA A 43 0.40 -6.23 1.19
C ALA A 43 0.13 -4.71 1.22
N ASP A 44 0.23 -4.09 2.40
CA ASP A 44 0.10 -2.66 2.58
C ASP A 44 1.27 -1.90 1.92
N LEU A 45 2.50 -2.41 1.99
CA LEU A 45 3.66 -1.86 1.28
C LEU A 45 3.48 -1.91 -0.25
N VAL A 46 2.95 -3.01 -0.80
CA VAL A 46 2.71 -3.15 -2.25
C VAL A 46 1.60 -2.21 -2.72
N ARG A 47 0.51 -2.08 -1.95
CA ARG A 47 -0.61 -1.16 -2.23
C ARG A 47 -0.22 0.31 -2.11
N SER A 48 0.65 0.60 -1.15
CA SER A 48 1.12 1.96 -0.88
C SER A 48 2.22 2.43 -1.83
N GLN A 49 2.72 1.59 -2.74
CA GLN A 49 3.62 2.05 -3.79
C GLN A 49 2.89 3.13 -4.59
N PRO A 50 3.29 4.42 -4.49
CA PRO A 50 2.76 5.42 -5.39
C PRO A 50 3.24 4.98 -6.76
N SER A 51 2.30 4.59 -7.64
CA SER A 51 2.57 4.38 -9.06
C SER A 51 3.48 5.51 -9.49
N ARG A 52 4.77 5.19 -9.74
CA ARG A 52 5.89 6.11 -9.92
C ARG A 52 5.41 7.40 -10.59
N ALA A 53 4.94 8.34 -9.78
CA ALA A 53 4.46 9.59 -10.27
C ALA A 53 5.76 10.23 -10.71
N LYS A 54 5.90 10.39 -12.03
CA LYS A 54 6.92 11.21 -12.65
C LYS A 54 6.87 12.57 -11.97
N GLN A 55 7.56 12.75 -10.85
CA GLN A 55 7.97 14.07 -10.41
C GLN A 55 9.13 14.40 -11.36
N PRO A 56 8.95 15.32 -12.32
CA PRO A 56 10.13 15.95 -12.90
C PRO A 56 10.91 16.57 -11.73
N PRO A 57 12.25 16.44 -11.72
CA PRO A 57 13.06 17.00 -10.66
C PRO A 57 12.75 18.49 -10.56
N ALA A 58 12.61 18.96 -9.33
CA ALA A 58 12.48 20.36 -9.00
C ALA A 58 13.55 21.17 -9.76
N SER A 59 13.14 21.87 -10.81
CA SER A 59 13.93 22.96 -11.38
C SER A 59 13.43 24.25 -10.76
N SER A 60 14.06 24.57 -9.65
CA SER A 60 14.13 25.90 -9.08
C SER A 60 14.59 26.87 -10.17
N SER A 61 13.77 27.86 -10.56
CA SER A 61 14.22 29.21 -10.92
C SER A 61 13.04 30.15 -11.21
N LYS A 62 12.66 30.89 -10.16
CA LYS A 62 12.39 32.34 -10.11
C LYS A 62 11.46 32.97 -11.17
N PRO A 63 10.37 33.67 -10.77
CA PRO A 63 9.58 34.46 -11.72
C PRO A 63 10.42 35.65 -12.23
N PRO A 64 10.32 36.04 -13.52
CA PRO A 64 10.86 37.32 -13.94
C PRO A 64 10.06 38.42 -13.24
N ALA A 65 10.78 39.19 -12.43
CA ALA A 65 10.24 40.38 -11.80
C ALA A 65 9.72 41.33 -12.89
N SER A 66 8.47 41.74 -12.72
CA SER A 66 7.88 42.89 -13.37
C SER A 66 8.71 44.15 -13.11
N GLY A 67 9.28 44.70 -14.17
CA GLY A 67 9.95 46.00 -14.33
C GLY A 67 10.31 46.06 -15.82
N ASP A 68 9.94 47.06 -16.60
CA ASP A 68 10.25 48.46 -16.37
C ASP A 68 9.20 49.39 -17.00
N ALA A 69 9.02 50.52 -16.33
CA ALA A 69 8.42 51.73 -16.84
C ALA A 69 9.38 52.43 -17.81
N LYS A 70 8.87 52.95 -18.94
CA LYS A 70 9.06 54.36 -19.36
C LYS A 70 8.17 54.70 -20.54
#